data_AF-A0A1R2C5U9-F1
#
_entry.id   AF-A0A1R2C5U9-F1
#
_cell.length_a   1.000
_cell.length_b   1.000
_cell.length_c   1.000
_cell.angle_alpha   90.00
_cell.angle_beta   90.00
_cell.angle_gamma   90.00
#
_symmetry.space_group_name_H-M   'P 1'
#
loop_
_entity.id
_entity.type
_entity.pdbx_description
1 polymer ?
#
loop_
_entity_poly.entity_id
_entity_poly.type
_entity_poly.pdbx_seq_one_letter_code
_entity_poly.pdbx_strand_id
1 'polypeptide(L)'
;MVEKHFIKALEDLNLTVKIDDAIKTATSQTLDKLLRNLKTDLLKGKKNYSRKSSLYGEELEINENFHEEEHEKNIEHLIANKLFLAKLARDRQEREKKRYEREEKARKKMQEEYEIEEKRRMEDFQIKELEKKRRVEELLKKKEARKKQMDFIKELGDKEYKEVITNKPLYIKFEENYEEQVLMPELEKKKAELAKKREFLQPIRRNEIMDHMKKYQEIAYENQVRRELSAKNKQIEFKYNNSTGVIKSRFTDNVLEEEKKKKEELEKIEAEKKLLVEKKKRYASLVKEMFVPSVDEYKRQEMILIQEKLKHPVRLKIMENRSASDEEKPKKKWKKNNLIPEPPPKREGKIFDYLAEKRKERGNSVEIHSRHINWENILNDSSIDNSEKIKKLKKKAHLLEVEANRFEHNLKSKNSTNHNALILAHESDSLILDSIKAKLAILESNI
;
A
#
# COMPACT_ATOMS: atom_id res chain seq x y z
N MET A 1 -36.79 0.74 16.81
CA MET A 1 -37.97 1.54 17.22
C MET A 1 -37.80 3.02 16.85
N VAL A 2 -36.62 3.61 17.03
CA VAL A 2 -36.29 5.01 16.68
C VAL A 2 -36.46 5.31 15.18
N GLU A 3 -36.05 4.41 14.29
CA GLU A 3 -36.17 4.62 12.84
C GLU A 3 -37.62 4.75 12.35
N LYS A 4 -38.55 3.99 12.93
CA LYS A 4 -39.98 4.08 12.59
C LYS A 4 -40.58 5.42 13.02
N HIS A 5 -40.08 5.99 14.11
CA HIS A 5 -40.53 7.30 14.59
C HIS A 5 -39.98 8.44 13.73
N PHE A 6 -38.78 8.28 13.18
CA PHE A 6 -38.16 9.23 12.26
C PHE A 6 -38.84 9.24 10.89
N ILE A 7 -39.18 8.07 10.34
CA ILE A 7 -39.89 7.95 9.07
C ILE A 7 -41.30 8.58 9.20
N LYS A 8 -42.00 8.31 10.30
CA LYS A 8 -43.32 8.90 10.55
C LYS A 8 -43.26 10.43 10.70
N ALA A 9 -42.23 10.95 11.39
CA ALA A 9 -42.02 12.39 11.49
C ALA A 9 -41.72 13.06 10.14
N LEU A 10 -40.99 12.37 9.24
CA LEU A 10 -40.73 12.84 7.88
C LEU A 10 -41.97 12.80 6.97
N GLU A 11 -42.83 11.80 7.14
CA GLU A 11 -44.13 11.71 6.47
C GLU A 11 -45.09 12.82 6.95
N ASP A 12 -45.17 13.04 8.26
CA ASP A 12 -46.01 14.10 8.86
C ASP A 12 -45.56 15.52 8.45
N LEU A 13 -44.28 15.70 8.12
CA LEU A 13 -43.73 16.98 7.69
C LEU A 13 -44.20 17.43 6.30
N ASN A 14 -44.83 16.54 5.50
CA ASN A 14 -45.42 16.83 4.18
C ASN A 14 -44.55 17.78 3.33
N LEU A 15 -43.25 17.52 3.33
CA LEU A 15 -42.23 18.40 2.73
C LEU A 15 -42.44 18.56 1.23
N THR A 16 -42.90 17.51 0.55
CA THR A 16 -43.21 17.52 -0.88
C THR A 16 -44.30 18.53 -1.22
N VAL A 17 -45.40 18.55 -0.46
CA VAL A 17 -46.51 19.49 -0.66
C VAL A 17 -46.06 20.93 -0.43
N LYS A 18 -45.27 21.18 0.63
CA LYS A 18 -44.74 22.52 0.92
C LYS A 18 -43.75 23.01 -0.14
N ILE A 19 -42.94 22.12 -0.70
CA ILE A 19 -42.02 22.44 -1.80
C ILE A 19 -42.80 22.75 -3.08
N ASP A 20 -43.83 21.96 -3.40
CA ASP A 20 -44.66 22.20 -4.58
C ASP A 20 -45.43 23.53 -4.48
N ASP A 21 -45.94 23.89 -3.30
CA ASP A 21 -46.60 25.18 -3.08
C ASP A 21 -45.60 26.35 -3.15
N ALA A 22 -44.37 26.17 -2.66
CA ALA A 22 -43.30 27.16 -2.82
C ALA A 22 -42.91 27.35 -4.29
N ILE A 23 -42.86 26.27 -5.08
CA ILE A 23 -42.58 26.34 -6.52
C ILE A 23 -43.73 27.02 -7.28
N LYS A 24 -44.99 26.69 -6.96
CA LYS A 24 -46.17 27.33 -7.58
C LYS A 24 -46.25 28.83 -7.26
N THR A 25 -45.96 29.21 -6.02
CA THR A 25 -45.94 30.63 -5.62
C THR A 25 -44.79 31.38 -6.29
N ALA A 26 -43.60 30.78 -6.39
CA ALA A 26 -42.47 31.40 -7.10
C ALA A 26 -42.73 31.57 -8.61
N THR A 27 -43.31 30.55 -9.26
CA THR A 27 -43.61 30.57 -10.70
C THR A 27 -44.76 31.53 -11.04
N SER A 28 -45.79 31.63 -10.21
CA SER A 28 -46.86 32.64 -10.40
C SER A 28 -46.34 34.07 -10.23
N GLN A 29 -45.49 34.33 -9.23
CA GLN A 29 -44.88 35.65 -9.03
C GLN A 29 -43.97 36.09 -10.19
N THR A 30 -43.23 35.15 -10.80
CA THR A 30 -42.37 35.47 -11.95
C THR A 30 -43.20 35.71 -13.22
N LEU A 31 -44.25 34.92 -13.44
CA LEU A 31 -45.21 35.13 -14.54
C LEU A 31 -45.92 36.48 -14.44
N ASP A 32 -46.38 36.86 -13.24
CA ASP A 32 -47.03 38.15 -13.01
C ASP A 32 -46.10 39.34 -13.29
N LYS A 33 -44.81 39.22 -12.96
CA LYS A 33 -43.81 40.25 -13.29
C LYS A 33 -43.58 40.34 -14.80
N LEU A 34 -43.49 39.20 -15.49
CA LEU A 34 -43.36 39.17 -16.95
C LEU A 34 -44.58 39.78 -17.65
N LEU A 35 -45.79 39.44 -17.22
CA LEU A 35 -47.03 39.98 -17.78
C LEU A 35 -47.15 41.50 -17.56
N ARG A 36 -46.73 42.01 -16.40
CA ARG A 36 -46.67 43.46 -16.14
C ARG A 36 -45.69 44.16 -17.07
N ASN A 37 -44.49 43.61 -17.27
CA ASN A 37 -43.47 44.19 -18.15
C ASN A 37 -43.94 44.22 -19.62
N LEU A 38 -44.54 43.12 -20.10
CA LEU A 38 -45.10 43.06 -21.46
C LEU A 38 -46.22 44.08 -21.67
N LYS A 39 -47.09 44.27 -20.66
CA LYS A 39 -48.18 45.26 -20.73
C LYS A 39 -47.63 46.70 -20.77
N THR A 40 -46.54 46.98 -20.06
CA THR A 40 -45.90 48.31 -20.11
C THR A 40 -45.20 48.59 -21.43
N ASP A 41 -44.64 47.58 -22.09
CA ASP A 41 -43.95 47.76 -23.37
C ASP A 41 -44.94 47.91 -24.55
N LEU A 42 -46.05 47.17 -24.53
CA LEU A 42 -47.14 47.32 -25.50
C LEU A 42 -47.82 48.71 -25.44
N LEU A 43 -47.86 49.35 -24.27
CA LEU A 43 -48.44 50.68 -24.10
C LEU A 43 -47.47 51.81 -24.50
N LYS A 44 -46.16 51.58 -24.49
CA LYS A 44 -45.14 52.58 -24.91
C LYS A 44 -44.96 52.64 -26.43
N GLY A 45 -45.30 51.57 -27.17
CA GLY A 45 -45.12 51.48 -28.64
C GLY A 45 -46.15 52.20 -29.51
N LYS A 46 -47.24 52.78 -28.95
CA LYS A 46 -48.36 53.32 -29.75
C LYS A 46 -48.41 54.86 -29.92
N LYS A 47 -47.36 55.62 -29.58
CA LYS A 47 -47.42 57.11 -29.62
C LYS A 47 -46.68 57.83 -30.76
N ASN A 48 -45.98 57.14 -31.67
CA ASN A 48 -45.11 57.82 -32.65
C ASN A 48 -45.35 57.47 -34.14
N TYR A 49 -46.61 57.35 -34.58
CA TYR A 49 -46.94 57.37 -36.02
C TYR A 49 -48.20 58.20 -36.27
N SER A 50 -48.08 59.51 -36.14
CA SER A 50 -49.02 60.45 -36.74
C SER A 50 -48.32 61.80 -36.86
N ARG A 51 -47.69 62.04 -38.02
CA ARG A 51 -47.44 63.39 -38.54
C ARG A 51 -46.94 63.33 -39.98
N LYS A 52 -47.76 63.93 -40.85
CA LYS A 52 -47.44 64.59 -42.12
C LYS A 52 -47.38 63.71 -43.39
N SER A 53 -48.55 63.48 -43.99
CA SER A 53 -48.72 63.50 -45.44
C SER A 53 -49.71 64.62 -45.79
N SER A 54 -49.21 65.85 -45.88
CA SER A 54 -49.91 66.95 -46.56
C SER A 54 -48.94 67.51 -47.58
N LEU A 55 -48.91 66.89 -48.76
CA LEU A 55 -48.34 67.50 -49.95
C LEU A 55 -49.48 67.78 -50.92
N TYR A 56 -49.56 69.05 -51.26
CA TYR A 56 -50.47 69.74 -52.17
C TYR A 56 -50.94 68.91 -53.36
N GLY A 57 -52.25 68.92 -53.58
CA GLY A 57 -52.81 68.81 -54.91
C GLY A 57 -52.54 70.13 -55.62
N GLU A 58 -51.72 70.07 -56.66
CA GLU A 58 -51.49 71.14 -57.60
C GLU A 58 -52.14 70.65 -58.91
N GLU A 59 -53.26 71.27 -59.27
CA GLU A 59 -53.94 71.03 -60.54
C GLU A 59 -53.02 71.52 -61.67
N LEU A 60 -52.51 70.59 -62.47
CA LEU A 60 -51.82 70.89 -63.72
C LEU A 60 -52.87 71.28 -64.75
N GLU A 61 -52.98 72.58 -65.03
CA GLU A 61 -53.65 73.11 -66.20
C GLU A 61 -52.96 72.59 -67.47
N ILE A 62 -53.71 71.82 -68.26
CA ILE A 62 -53.29 71.37 -69.59
C ILE A 62 -53.44 72.58 -70.52
N ASN A 63 -52.30 73.19 -70.86
CA ASN A 63 -52.23 74.24 -71.87
C ASN A 63 -52.04 73.58 -73.25
N GLU A 64 -53.10 73.53 -74.04
CA GLU A 64 -53.11 73.06 -75.43
C GLU A 64 -52.43 74.09 -76.33
N ASN A 65 -51.11 73.97 -76.52
CA ASN A 65 -50.46 74.46 -77.73
C ASN A 65 -49.35 73.49 -78.14
N PHE A 66 -49.67 72.71 -79.17
CA PHE A 66 -48.85 71.65 -79.76
C PHE A 66 -47.60 72.22 -80.45
N HIS A 67 -46.42 71.79 -79.99
CA HIS A 67 -45.25 71.58 -80.84
C HIS A 67 -45.05 70.07 -81.00
N GLU A 68 -45.25 69.53 -82.20
CA GLU A 68 -45.20 68.08 -82.49
C GLU A 68 -43.86 67.43 -82.07
N GLU A 69 -42.75 68.18 -82.06
CA GLU A 69 -41.43 67.67 -81.64
C GLU A 69 -41.30 67.40 -80.12
N GLU A 70 -42.06 68.09 -79.26
CA GLU A 70 -42.02 67.84 -77.80
C GLU A 70 -42.86 66.62 -77.41
N HIS A 71 -43.91 66.34 -78.19
CA HIS A 71 -44.76 65.17 -77.95
C HIS A 71 -44.03 63.86 -78.29
N GLU A 72 -43.21 63.83 -79.34
CA GLU A 72 -42.37 62.66 -79.67
C GLU A 72 -41.31 62.40 -78.60
N LYS A 73 -40.60 63.44 -78.12
CA LYS A 73 -39.63 63.30 -77.00
C LYS A 73 -40.30 62.83 -75.71
N ASN A 74 -41.53 63.27 -75.43
CA ASN A 74 -42.31 62.80 -74.30
C ASN A 74 -42.74 61.33 -74.45
N ILE A 75 -43.12 60.90 -75.66
CA ILE A 75 -43.43 59.49 -75.94
C ILE A 75 -42.17 58.62 -75.78
N GLU A 76 -41.03 59.04 -76.32
CA GLU A 76 -39.75 58.34 -76.16
C GLU A 76 -39.33 58.25 -74.68
N HIS A 77 -39.47 59.34 -73.93
CA HIS A 77 -39.19 59.36 -72.49
C HIS A 77 -40.14 58.45 -71.70
N LEU A 78 -41.43 58.38 -72.08
CA LEU A 78 -42.39 57.45 -71.49
C LEU A 78 -42.05 55.98 -71.79
N ILE A 79 -41.59 55.68 -73.01
CA ILE A 79 -41.13 54.34 -73.40
C ILE A 79 -39.85 53.97 -72.63
N ALA A 80 -38.88 54.88 -72.55
CA ALA A 80 -37.65 54.70 -71.78
C ALA A 80 -37.93 54.48 -70.28
N ASN A 81 -38.85 55.23 -69.70
CA ASN A 81 -39.29 55.06 -68.31
C ASN A 81 -39.99 53.71 -68.08
N LYS A 82 -40.86 53.27 -69.00
CA LYS A 82 -41.49 51.94 -68.91
C LYS A 82 -40.43 50.83 -68.95
N LEU A 83 -39.44 50.93 -69.84
CA LEU A 83 -38.33 49.97 -69.92
C LEU A 83 -37.46 49.99 -68.66
N PHE A 84 -37.18 51.17 -68.11
CA PHE A 84 -36.44 51.33 -66.86
C PHE A 84 -37.20 50.74 -65.66
N LEU A 85 -38.49 51.00 -65.53
CA LEU A 85 -39.35 50.41 -64.49
C LEU A 85 -39.41 48.89 -64.61
N ALA A 86 -39.51 48.35 -65.83
CA ALA A 86 -39.47 46.91 -66.07
C ALA A 86 -38.11 46.29 -65.68
N LYS A 87 -36.99 46.99 -65.93
CA LYS A 87 -35.66 46.59 -65.46
C LYS A 87 -35.57 46.61 -63.93
N LEU A 88 -36.10 47.65 -63.29
CA LEU A 88 -36.10 47.81 -61.84
C LEU A 88 -36.96 46.75 -61.15
N ALA A 89 -38.09 46.35 -61.77
CA ALA A 89 -38.93 45.25 -61.31
C ALA A 89 -38.20 43.89 -61.40
N ARG A 90 -37.48 43.63 -62.51
CA ARG A 90 -36.63 42.42 -62.63
C ARG A 90 -35.50 42.40 -61.60
N ASP A 91 -34.79 43.51 -61.41
CA ASP A 91 -33.75 43.65 -60.39
C ASP A 91 -34.29 43.48 -58.96
N ARG A 92 -35.54 43.89 -58.70
CA ARG A 92 -36.21 43.68 -57.42
C ARG A 92 -36.52 42.20 -57.20
N GLN A 93 -37.10 41.51 -58.19
CA GLN A 93 -37.36 40.07 -58.12
C GLN A 93 -36.09 39.25 -57.94
N GLU A 94 -34.99 39.62 -58.62
CA GLU A 94 -33.71 38.93 -58.47
C GLU A 94 -33.11 39.13 -57.06
N ARG A 95 -33.21 40.34 -56.50
CA ARG A 95 -32.80 40.61 -55.11
C ARG A 95 -33.63 39.84 -54.09
N GLU A 96 -34.94 39.72 -54.30
CA GLU A 96 -35.83 38.93 -53.45
C GLU A 96 -35.48 37.42 -53.52
N LYS A 97 -35.22 36.87 -54.71
CA LYS A 97 -34.75 35.48 -54.85
C LYS A 97 -33.42 35.25 -54.13
N LYS A 98 -32.43 36.12 -54.34
CA LYS A 98 -31.14 36.04 -53.63
C LYS A 98 -31.29 36.14 -52.11
N ARG A 99 -32.22 36.96 -51.64
CA ARG A 99 -32.53 37.06 -50.20
C ARG A 99 -33.13 35.77 -49.68
N TYR A 100 -34.11 35.21 -50.39
CA TYR A 100 -34.74 33.94 -50.04
C TYR A 100 -33.72 32.78 -49.98
N GLU A 101 -32.83 32.67 -50.98
CA GLU A 101 -31.77 31.65 -50.99
C GLU A 101 -30.79 31.80 -49.81
N ARG A 102 -30.48 33.04 -49.41
CA ARG A 102 -29.64 33.28 -48.22
C ARG A 102 -30.35 32.88 -46.93
N GLU A 103 -31.63 33.20 -46.81
CA GLU A 103 -32.46 32.82 -45.66
C GLU A 103 -32.62 31.29 -45.58
N GLU A 104 -32.80 30.60 -46.71
CA GLU A 104 -32.87 29.14 -46.75
C GLU A 104 -31.54 28.48 -46.37
N LYS A 105 -30.41 28.99 -46.89
CA LYS A 105 -29.07 28.54 -46.50
C LYS A 105 -28.78 28.77 -45.02
N ALA A 106 -29.21 29.92 -44.47
CA ALA A 106 -29.08 30.21 -43.05
C ALA A 106 -29.91 29.23 -42.21
N ARG A 107 -31.15 28.93 -42.63
CA ARG A 107 -32.01 27.97 -41.96
C ARG A 107 -31.43 26.56 -41.96
N LYS A 108 -30.86 26.11 -43.09
CA LYS A 108 -30.19 24.79 -43.19
C LYS A 108 -28.99 24.71 -42.25
N LYS A 109 -28.13 25.75 -42.22
CA LYS A 109 -26.99 25.81 -41.28
C LYS A 109 -27.44 25.74 -39.82
N MET A 110 -28.50 26.47 -39.45
CA MET A 110 -29.06 26.41 -38.09
C MET A 110 -29.57 25.02 -37.71
N GLN A 111 -30.16 24.28 -38.67
CA GLN A 111 -30.60 22.89 -38.45
C GLN A 111 -29.41 21.95 -38.27
N GLU A 112 -28.39 22.06 -39.13
CA GLU A 112 -27.16 21.26 -39.02
C GLU A 112 -26.42 21.52 -37.69
N GLU A 113 -26.31 22.77 -37.27
CA GLU A 113 -25.73 23.14 -35.96
C GLU A 113 -26.52 22.53 -34.80
N TYR A 114 -27.85 22.53 -34.87
CA TYR A 114 -28.71 21.91 -33.87
C TYR A 114 -28.50 20.39 -33.79
N GLU A 115 -28.43 19.70 -34.93
CA GLU A 115 -28.18 18.25 -34.97
C GLU A 115 -26.79 17.88 -34.43
N ILE A 116 -25.77 18.68 -34.73
CA ILE A 116 -24.41 18.48 -34.19
C ILE A 116 -24.40 18.66 -32.67
N GLU A 117 -25.07 19.69 -32.17
CA GLU A 117 -25.17 19.96 -30.74
C GLU A 117 -25.93 18.84 -30.00
N GLU A 118 -26.99 18.31 -30.60
CA GLU A 118 -27.74 17.18 -30.05
C GLU A 118 -26.91 15.90 -30.00
N LYS A 119 -26.13 15.60 -31.04
CA LYS A 119 -25.19 14.47 -31.04
C LYS A 119 -24.14 14.60 -29.95
N ARG A 120 -23.55 15.79 -29.78
CA ARG A 120 -22.57 16.05 -28.70
C ARG A 120 -23.18 15.83 -27.31
N ARG A 121 -24.42 16.29 -27.09
CA ARG A 121 -25.12 16.07 -25.82
C ARG A 121 -25.35 14.58 -25.54
N MET A 122 -25.69 13.80 -26.55
CA MET A 122 -25.88 12.36 -26.42
C MET A 122 -24.56 11.62 -26.14
N GLU A 123 -23.47 12.00 -26.83
CA GLU A 123 -22.13 11.47 -26.58
C GLU A 123 -21.65 11.80 -25.15
N ASP A 124 -21.80 13.05 -24.72
CA ASP A 124 -21.47 13.48 -23.37
C ASP A 124 -22.29 12.72 -22.31
N PHE A 125 -23.56 12.45 -22.59
CA PHE A 125 -24.41 11.65 -21.71
C PHE A 125 -23.91 10.21 -21.60
N GLN A 126 -23.56 9.57 -22.71
CA GLN A 126 -23.01 8.21 -22.72
C GLN A 126 -21.67 8.13 -21.99
N ILE A 127 -20.77 9.10 -22.19
CA ILE A 127 -19.48 9.18 -21.49
C ILE A 127 -19.72 9.30 -19.97
N LYS A 128 -20.62 10.18 -19.54
CA LYS A 128 -20.98 10.34 -18.12
C LYS A 128 -21.58 9.07 -17.53
N GLU A 129 -22.40 8.34 -18.30
CA GLU A 129 -22.98 7.08 -17.84
C GLU A 129 -21.93 5.97 -17.69
N LEU A 130 -20.99 5.86 -18.64
CA LEU A 130 -19.86 4.93 -18.56
C LEU A 130 -18.93 5.26 -17.38
N GLU A 131 -18.67 6.53 -17.14
CA GLU A 131 -17.85 6.98 -16.00
C GLU A 131 -18.52 6.63 -14.66
N LYS A 132 -19.84 6.83 -14.55
CA LYS A 132 -20.61 6.39 -13.39
C LYS A 132 -20.51 4.88 -13.17
N LYS A 133 -20.66 4.07 -14.23
CA LYS A 133 -20.53 2.61 -14.16
C LYS A 133 -19.14 2.19 -13.69
N ARG A 134 -18.08 2.78 -14.26
CA ARG A 134 -16.69 2.54 -13.82
C ARG A 134 -16.47 2.90 -12.35
N ARG A 135 -17.00 4.04 -11.91
CA ARG A 135 -16.88 4.48 -10.50
C ARG A 135 -17.58 3.52 -9.53
N VAL A 136 -18.74 2.98 -9.92
CA VAL A 136 -19.45 1.96 -9.13
C VAL A 136 -18.63 0.66 -9.07
N GLU A 137 -18.08 0.20 -10.18
CA GLU A 137 -17.22 -0.99 -10.23
C GLU A 137 -15.97 -0.83 -9.34
N GLU A 138 -15.32 0.33 -9.36
CA GLU A 138 -14.19 0.61 -8.49
C GLU A 138 -14.56 0.56 -7.00
N LEU A 139 -15.74 1.09 -6.63
CA LEU A 139 -16.23 1.03 -5.26
C LEU A 139 -16.53 -0.41 -4.83
N LEU A 140 -17.08 -1.24 -5.72
CA LEU A 140 -17.30 -2.66 -5.46
C LEU A 140 -15.98 -3.42 -5.26
N LYS A 141 -14.99 -3.20 -6.15
CA LYS A 141 -13.64 -3.78 -5.99
C LYS A 141 -12.99 -3.36 -4.68
N LYS A 142 -13.11 -2.09 -4.29
CA LYS A 142 -12.60 -1.59 -2.99
C LYS A 142 -13.32 -2.25 -1.81
N LYS A 143 -14.64 -2.44 -1.89
CA LYS A 143 -15.43 -3.14 -0.88
C LYS A 143 -15.00 -4.60 -0.72
N GLU A 144 -14.79 -5.31 -1.83
CA GLU A 144 -14.30 -6.69 -1.82
C GLU A 144 -12.88 -6.80 -1.24
N ALA A 145 -11.98 -5.89 -1.61
CA ALA A 145 -10.62 -5.85 -1.07
C ALA A 145 -10.63 -5.62 0.46
N ARG A 146 -11.46 -4.69 0.95
CA ARG A 146 -11.64 -4.48 2.39
C ARG A 146 -12.21 -5.72 3.08
N LYS A 147 -13.19 -6.39 2.47
CA LYS A 147 -13.75 -7.63 3.03
C LYS A 147 -12.67 -8.71 3.17
N LYS A 148 -11.87 -8.93 2.11
CA LYS A 148 -10.74 -9.89 2.14
C LYS A 148 -9.70 -9.53 3.21
N GLN A 149 -9.40 -8.24 3.38
CA GLN A 149 -8.49 -7.79 4.45
C GLN A 149 -9.06 -8.07 5.84
N MET A 150 -10.35 -7.79 6.06
CA MET A 150 -11.00 -8.08 7.34
C MET A 150 -11.07 -9.57 7.63
N ASP A 151 -11.36 -10.40 6.62
CA ASP A 151 -11.40 -11.85 6.75
C ASP A 151 -10.00 -12.40 7.07
N PHE A 152 -8.95 -11.88 6.42
CA PHE A 152 -7.56 -12.22 6.75
C PHE A 152 -7.17 -11.85 8.19
N ILE A 153 -7.54 -10.66 8.66
CA ILE A 153 -7.27 -10.23 10.05
C ILE A 153 -8.00 -11.14 11.04
N LYS A 154 -9.25 -11.53 10.75
CA LYS A 154 -10.00 -12.48 11.59
C LYS A 154 -9.32 -13.85 11.63
N GLU A 155 -8.90 -14.38 10.49
CA GLU A 155 -8.18 -15.66 10.43
C GLU A 155 -6.85 -15.60 11.19
N LEU A 156 -6.13 -14.48 11.16
CA LEU A 156 -4.90 -14.28 11.92
C LEU A 156 -5.18 -14.27 13.42
N GLY A 157 -6.19 -13.48 13.84
CA GLY A 157 -6.61 -13.41 15.25
C GLY A 157 -7.11 -14.75 15.78
N ASP A 158 -7.86 -15.52 14.98
CA ASP A 158 -8.32 -16.86 15.36
C ASP A 158 -7.17 -17.85 15.51
N LYS A 159 -6.10 -17.73 14.70
CA LYS A 159 -4.89 -18.56 14.84
C LYS A 159 -4.12 -18.20 16.10
N GLU A 160 -3.86 -16.91 16.32
CA GLU A 160 -3.17 -16.42 17.52
C GLU A 160 -3.95 -16.79 18.79
N TYR A 161 -5.27 -16.61 18.80
CA TYR A 161 -6.13 -16.98 19.92
C TYR A 161 -6.10 -18.49 20.18
N LYS A 162 -6.15 -19.32 19.12
CA LYS A 162 -5.99 -20.77 19.25
C LYS A 162 -4.61 -21.14 19.81
N GLU A 163 -3.54 -20.50 19.37
CA GLU A 163 -2.18 -20.73 19.91
C GLU A 163 -2.09 -20.36 21.40
N VAL A 164 -2.73 -19.26 21.82
CA VAL A 164 -2.75 -18.86 23.24
C VAL A 164 -3.55 -19.85 24.08
N ILE A 165 -4.68 -20.37 23.57
CA ILE A 165 -5.48 -21.37 24.30
C ILE A 165 -4.79 -22.74 24.35
N THR A 166 -4.20 -23.19 23.24
CA THR A 166 -3.56 -24.51 23.17
C THR A 166 -2.26 -24.56 23.95
N ASN A 167 -1.55 -23.43 24.06
CA ASN A 167 -0.39 -23.31 24.91
C ASN A 167 -0.80 -23.39 26.38
N LYS A 168 -0.53 -24.54 27.00
CA LYS A 168 -0.63 -24.70 28.45
C LYS A 168 0.11 -23.54 29.15
N PRO A 169 -0.48 -22.93 30.19
CA PRO A 169 0.15 -21.85 30.91
C PRO A 169 1.48 -22.30 31.54
N LEU A 170 2.39 -21.34 31.72
CA LEU A 170 3.79 -21.61 32.08
C LEU A 170 3.95 -22.39 33.39
N TYR A 171 3.08 -22.17 34.38
CA TYR A 171 3.14 -22.89 35.65
C TYR A 171 2.87 -24.39 35.48
N ILE A 172 1.93 -24.77 34.61
CA ILE A 172 1.66 -26.18 34.28
C ILE A 172 2.88 -26.81 33.61
N LYS A 173 3.57 -26.07 32.73
CA LYS A 173 4.82 -26.55 32.12
C LYS A 173 5.93 -26.77 33.15
N PHE A 174 6.00 -25.93 34.19
CA PHE A 174 6.96 -26.14 35.28
C PHE A 174 6.60 -27.33 36.16
N GLU A 175 5.30 -27.55 36.44
CA GLU A 175 4.82 -28.73 37.15
C GLU A 175 5.12 -30.02 36.37
N GLU A 176 4.76 -30.08 35.09
CA GLU A 176 5.05 -31.24 34.22
C GLU A 176 6.56 -31.53 34.14
N ASN A 177 7.40 -30.49 33.97
CA ASN A 177 8.85 -30.66 33.97
C ASN A 177 9.39 -31.15 35.32
N TYR A 178 8.84 -30.66 36.43
CA TYR A 178 9.24 -31.12 37.77
C TYR A 178 8.83 -32.57 38.01
N GLU A 179 7.62 -32.96 37.58
CA GLU A 179 7.16 -34.34 37.64
C GLU A 179 8.05 -35.27 36.83
N GLU A 180 8.40 -34.90 35.60
CA GLU A 180 9.25 -35.70 34.72
C GLU A 180 10.71 -35.77 35.17
N GLN A 181 11.30 -34.66 35.61
CA GLN A 181 12.74 -34.60 35.90
C GLN A 181 13.11 -34.94 37.34
N VAL A 182 12.22 -34.68 38.29
CA VAL A 182 12.50 -34.85 39.72
C VAL A 182 11.64 -35.97 40.29
N LEU A 183 10.32 -35.85 40.18
CA LEU A 183 9.40 -36.75 40.88
C LEU A 183 9.51 -38.19 40.34
N MET A 184 9.46 -38.37 39.02
CA MET A 184 9.50 -39.68 38.37
C MET A 184 10.82 -40.43 38.61
N PRO A 185 12.01 -39.82 38.41
CA PRO A 185 13.28 -40.49 38.69
C PRO A 185 13.47 -40.85 40.17
N GLU A 186 13.00 -40.02 41.10
CA GLU A 186 13.04 -40.37 42.53
C GLU A 186 12.12 -41.54 42.86
N LEU A 187 10.94 -41.59 42.25
CA LEU A 187 9.97 -42.67 42.43
C LEU A 187 10.51 -43.98 41.85
N GLU A 188 11.18 -43.93 40.70
CA GLU A 188 11.89 -45.07 40.10
C GLU A 188 13.03 -45.57 40.99
N LYS A 189 13.85 -44.66 41.55
CA LYS A 189 14.91 -45.03 42.51
C LYS A 189 14.33 -45.73 43.73
N LYS A 190 13.26 -45.19 44.32
CA LYS A 190 12.58 -45.81 45.48
C LYS A 190 11.98 -47.17 45.13
N LYS A 191 11.37 -47.32 43.95
CA LYS A 191 10.86 -48.60 43.45
C LYS A 191 11.99 -49.61 43.26
N ALA A 192 13.11 -49.20 42.69
CA ALA A 192 14.29 -50.05 42.51
C ALA A 192 14.91 -50.47 43.85
N GLU A 193 15.00 -49.56 44.82
CA GLU A 193 15.45 -49.89 46.18
C GLU A 193 14.52 -50.88 46.89
N LEU A 194 13.20 -50.68 46.78
CA LEU A 194 12.22 -51.62 47.31
C LEU A 194 12.30 -52.98 46.62
N ALA A 195 12.50 -53.02 45.30
CA ALA A 195 12.70 -54.26 44.56
C ALA A 195 13.95 -55.01 45.05
N LYS A 196 15.08 -54.30 45.20
CA LYS A 196 16.32 -54.87 45.78
C LYS A 196 16.11 -55.40 47.20
N LYS A 197 15.39 -54.67 48.05
CA LYS A 197 15.06 -55.12 49.41
C LYS A 197 14.17 -56.36 49.40
N ARG A 198 13.19 -56.42 48.49
CA ARG A 198 12.32 -57.59 48.32
C ARG A 198 13.10 -58.80 47.83
N GLU A 199 14.01 -58.61 46.88
CA GLU A 199 14.89 -59.67 46.36
C GLU A 199 15.83 -60.19 47.45
N PHE A 200 16.43 -59.30 48.25
CA PHE A 200 17.30 -59.69 49.37
C PHE A 200 16.57 -60.42 50.49
N LEU A 201 15.32 -60.03 50.78
CA LEU A 201 14.49 -60.66 51.82
C LEU A 201 13.70 -61.88 51.32
N GLN A 202 13.76 -62.19 50.03
CA GLN A 202 13.12 -63.40 49.51
C GLN A 202 13.89 -64.63 50.01
N PRO A 203 13.20 -65.64 50.56
CA PRO A 203 13.83 -66.92 50.87
C PRO A 203 14.48 -67.51 49.61
N ILE A 204 15.77 -67.83 49.73
CA ILE A 204 16.56 -68.42 48.63
C ILE A 204 15.85 -69.69 48.16
N ARG A 205 15.60 -69.79 46.85
CA ARG A 205 14.90 -70.95 46.30
C ARG A 205 15.82 -72.16 46.33
N ARG A 206 15.25 -73.36 46.57
CA ARG A 206 16.03 -74.61 46.61
C ARG A 206 16.89 -74.81 45.36
N ASN A 207 16.39 -74.39 44.19
CA ASN A 207 17.13 -74.50 42.92
C ASN A 207 18.37 -73.60 42.89
N GLU A 208 18.28 -72.37 43.41
CA GLU A 208 19.42 -71.43 43.47
C GLU A 208 20.52 -71.96 44.40
N ILE A 209 20.14 -72.61 45.50
CA ILE A 209 21.09 -73.30 46.39
C ILE A 209 21.80 -74.42 45.65
N MET A 210 21.06 -75.23 44.88
CA MET A 210 21.64 -76.31 44.08
C MET A 210 22.56 -75.80 42.97
N ASP A 211 22.20 -74.70 42.31
CA ASP A 211 23.01 -74.09 41.25
C ASP A 211 24.28 -73.45 41.83
N HIS A 212 24.20 -72.78 42.98
CA HIS A 212 25.37 -72.28 43.68
C HIS A 212 26.30 -73.42 44.12
N MET A 213 25.74 -74.53 44.60
CA MET A 213 26.50 -75.73 44.96
C MET A 213 27.20 -76.34 43.75
N LYS A 214 26.51 -76.46 42.60
CA LYS A 214 27.12 -76.91 41.35
C LYS A 214 28.25 -75.98 40.89
N LYS A 215 28.00 -74.66 40.88
CA LYS A 215 29.02 -73.67 40.51
C LYS A 215 30.23 -73.73 41.43
N TYR A 216 30.03 -73.93 42.73
CA TYR A 216 31.12 -74.12 43.67
C TYR A 216 31.91 -75.39 43.38
N GLN A 217 31.24 -76.50 43.07
CA GLN A 217 31.87 -77.75 42.66
C GLN A 217 32.65 -77.59 41.34
N GLU A 218 32.10 -76.86 40.37
CA GLU A 218 32.76 -76.53 39.11
C GLU A 218 34.02 -75.68 39.35
N ILE A 219 33.94 -74.64 40.17
CA ILE A 219 35.09 -73.80 40.54
C ILE A 219 36.14 -74.63 41.30
N ALA A 220 35.72 -75.51 42.19
CA ALA A 220 36.63 -76.40 42.91
C ALA A 220 37.34 -77.37 41.96
N TYR A 221 36.59 -77.96 41.02
CA TYR A 221 37.12 -78.84 39.98
C TYR A 221 38.05 -78.09 39.02
N GLU A 222 37.67 -76.91 38.55
CA GLU A 222 38.50 -76.06 37.70
C GLU A 222 39.79 -75.68 38.43
N ASN A 223 39.73 -75.30 39.70
CA ASN A 223 40.91 -75.03 40.51
C ASN A 223 41.79 -76.26 40.70
N GLN A 224 41.20 -77.45 40.84
CA GLN A 224 41.93 -78.71 40.93
C GLN A 224 42.64 -79.02 39.60
N VAL A 225 41.92 -78.94 38.48
CA VAL A 225 42.48 -79.11 37.13
C VAL A 225 43.57 -78.07 36.85
N ARG A 226 43.36 -76.81 37.26
CA ARG A 226 44.37 -75.75 37.14
C ARG A 226 45.60 -76.04 37.99
N ARG A 227 45.44 -76.60 39.21
CA ARG A 227 46.55 -77.04 40.05
C ARG A 227 47.30 -78.21 39.41
N GLU A 228 46.59 -79.19 38.84
CA GLU A 228 47.18 -80.32 38.13
C GLU A 228 47.91 -79.90 36.86
N LEU A 229 47.31 -79.03 36.05
CA LEU A 229 47.93 -78.43 34.87
C LEU A 229 49.14 -77.58 35.26
N SER A 230 49.04 -76.78 36.33
CA SER A 230 50.19 -76.03 36.84
C SER A 230 51.28 -76.96 37.35
N ALA A 231 50.95 -78.07 38.01
CA ALA A 231 51.92 -79.07 38.45
C ALA A 231 52.57 -79.79 37.26
N LYS A 232 51.80 -80.18 36.24
CA LYS A 232 52.31 -80.76 34.99
C LYS A 232 53.16 -79.76 34.21
N ASN A 233 52.74 -78.51 34.10
CA ASN A 233 53.52 -77.45 33.47
C ASN A 233 54.79 -77.16 34.25
N LYS A 234 54.76 -77.14 35.59
CA LYS A 234 55.98 -77.07 36.41
C LYS A 234 56.88 -78.27 36.20
N GLN A 235 56.32 -79.48 36.02
CA GLN A 235 57.10 -80.66 35.67
C GLN A 235 57.67 -80.59 34.25
N ILE A 236 56.93 -80.04 33.28
CA ILE A 236 57.38 -79.82 31.90
C ILE A 236 58.43 -78.71 31.86
N GLU A 237 58.24 -77.61 32.59
CA GLU A 237 59.22 -76.54 32.76
C GLU A 237 60.43 -77.02 33.53
N PHE A 238 60.28 -77.88 34.53
CA PHE A 238 61.41 -78.51 35.21
C PHE A 238 62.15 -79.47 34.28
N LYS A 239 61.41 -80.27 33.49
CA LYS A 239 61.99 -81.13 32.44
C LYS A 239 62.64 -80.30 31.35
N TYR A 240 62.04 -79.18 30.93
CA TYR A 240 62.52 -78.27 29.90
C TYR A 240 63.73 -77.51 30.42
N ASN A 241 63.70 -76.94 31.63
CA ASN A 241 64.85 -76.27 32.25
C ASN A 241 65.97 -77.27 32.60
N ASN A 242 65.67 -78.55 32.87
CA ASN A 242 66.70 -79.59 33.03
C ASN A 242 67.19 -80.14 31.67
N SER A 243 66.36 -80.20 30.63
CA SER A 243 66.72 -80.68 29.28
C SER A 243 67.29 -79.58 28.39
N THR A 244 67.02 -78.31 28.72
CA THR A 244 67.57 -77.07 28.16
C THR A 244 68.33 -76.30 29.24
N GLY A 245 68.93 -77.02 30.18
CA GLY A 245 69.86 -76.48 31.18
C GLY A 245 71.15 -75.88 30.58
N VAL A 246 71.22 -75.76 29.26
CA VAL A 246 72.32 -75.16 28.52
C VAL A 246 71.70 -74.34 27.38
N ILE A 247 71.69 -73.01 27.57
CA ILE A 247 71.36 -71.95 26.59
C ILE A 247 69.88 -71.49 26.58
N LYS A 248 69.45 -70.76 27.61
CA LYS A 248 68.67 -69.53 27.36
C LYS A 248 69.66 -68.49 26.89
N SER A 249 69.65 -68.21 25.59
CA SER A 249 70.52 -67.20 25.00
C SER A 249 70.13 -65.83 25.56
N ARG A 250 71.10 -65.00 25.98
CA ARG A 250 70.84 -63.58 26.31
C ARG A 250 70.02 -62.86 25.22
N PHE A 251 70.09 -63.36 23.98
CA PHE A 251 69.28 -62.90 22.86
C PHE A 251 67.77 -63.05 23.09
N THR A 252 67.29 -64.18 23.61
CA THR A 252 65.83 -64.40 23.80
C THR A 252 65.25 -63.53 24.91
N ASP A 253 66.04 -63.31 25.96
CA ASP A 253 65.65 -62.42 27.07
C ASP A 253 65.65 -60.95 26.61
N ASN A 254 66.66 -60.55 25.82
CA ASN A 254 66.68 -59.22 25.22
C ASN A 254 65.51 -59.00 24.24
N VAL A 255 65.12 -60.00 23.45
CA VAL A 255 63.96 -59.89 22.54
C VAL A 255 62.66 -59.70 23.31
N LEU A 256 62.45 -60.44 24.40
CA LEU A 256 61.25 -60.29 25.24
C LEU A 256 61.21 -58.94 25.97
N GLU A 257 62.35 -58.43 26.42
CA GLU A 257 62.44 -57.07 26.99
C GLU A 257 62.22 -55.98 25.93
N GLU A 258 62.76 -56.15 24.73
CA GLU A 258 62.52 -55.22 23.62
C GLU A 258 61.04 -55.18 23.21
N GLU A 259 60.35 -56.32 23.15
CA GLU A 259 58.91 -56.38 22.85
C GLU A 259 58.08 -55.66 23.91
N LYS A 260 58.41 -55.83 25.20
CA LYS A 260 57.75 -55.09 26.28
C LYS A 260 57.99 -53.58 26.19
N LYS A 261 59.24 -53.17 25.94
CA LYS A 261 59.58 -51.74 25.77
C LYS A 261 58.84 -51.12 24.59
N LYS A 262 58.81 -51.81 23.44
CA LYS A 262 58.06 -51.37 22.25
C LYS A 262 56.56 -51.21 22.53
N LYS A 263 55.97 -52.12 23.31
CA LYS A 263 54.55 -52.04 23.68
C LYS A 263 54.26 -50.83 24.58
N GLU A 264 55.09 -50.61 25.59
CA GLU A 264 54.96 -49.45 26.49
C GLU A 264 55.18 -48.11 25.76
N GLU A 265 56.10 -48.07 24.80
CA GLU A 265 56.33 -46.89 23.95
C GLU A 265 55.11 -46.58 23.07
N LEU A 266 54.49 -47.59 22.47
CA LEU A 266 53.27 -47.41 21.68
C LEU A 266 52.10 -46.86 22.52
N GLU A 267 51.91 -47.40 23.73
CA GLU A 267 50.86 -46.91 24.65
C GLU A 267 51.10 -45.44 25.07
N LYS A 268 52.36 -45.04 25.30
CA LYS A 268 52.71 -43.64 25.57
C LYS A 268 52.42 -42.72 24.39
N ILE A 269 52.80 -43.13 23.17
CA ILE A 269 52.53 -42.35 21.95
C ILE A 269 51.02 -42.16 21.72
N GLU A 270 50.22 -43.20 21.96
CA GLU A 270 48.76 -43.09 21.86
C GLU A 270 48.15 -42.15 22.90
N ALA A 271 48.62 -42.20 24.15
CA ALA A 271 48.17 -41.31 25.20
C ALA A 271 48.51 -39.84 24.88
N GLU A 272 49.71 -39.57 24.37
CA GLU A 272 50.13 -38.23 23.94
C GLU A 272 49.29 -37.71 22.77
N LYS A 273 48.99 -38.56 21.77
CA LYS A 273 48.10 -38.21 20.66
C LYS A 273 46.70 -37.83 21.14
N LYS A 274 46.12 -38.60 22.07
CA LYS A 274 44.81 -38.28 22.67
C LYS A 274 44.83 -36.93 23.38
N LEU A 275 45.87 -36.67 24.16
CA LEU A 275 46.05 -35.42 24.89
C LEU A 275 46.18 -34.22 23.93
N LEU A 276 46.91 -34.37 22.82
CA LEU A 276 47.02 -33.34 21.78
C LEU A 276 45.67 -33.05 21.09
N VAL A 277 44.87 -34.08 20.82
CA VAL A 277 43.52 -33.91 20.25
C VAL A 277 42.62 -33.16 21.23
N GLU A 278 42.68 -33.48 22.51
CA GLU A 278 41.92 -32.75 23.53
C GLU A 278 42.36 -31.29 23.64
N LYS A 279 43.68 -31.01 23.64
CA LYS A 279 44.20 -29.63 23.61
C LYS A 279 43.70 -28.86 22.38
N LYS A 280 43.72 -29.49 21.20
CA LYS A 280 43.17 -28.89 19.97
C LYS A 280 41.68 -28.61 20.08
N LYS A 281 40.90 -29.53 20.66
CA LYS A 281 39.45 -29.34 20.89
C LYS A 281 39.17 -28.18 21.84
N ARG A 282 39.88 -28.11 22.97
CA ARG A 282 39.75 -27.01 23.96
C ARG A 282 40.15 -25.67 23.36
N TYR A 283 41.21 -25.63 22.56
CA TYR A 283 41.60 -24.42 21.84
C TYR A 283 40.56 -24.03 20.79
N ALA A 284 40.03 -24.99 20.03
CA ALA A 284 39.00 -24.72 19.03
C ALA A 284 37.69 -24.20 19.65
N SER A 285 37.27 -24.71 20.81
CA SER A 285 36.12 -24.16 21.53
C SER A 285 36.39 -22.74 22.03
N LEU A 286 37.56 -22.50 22.64
CA LEU A 286 37.96 -21.18 23.10
C LEU A 286 38.01 -20.16 21.95
N VAL A 287 38.57 -20.53 20.80
CA VAL A 287 38.61 -19.67 19.60
C VAL A 287 37.19 -19.36 19.10
N LYS A 288 36.28 -20.34 19.10
CA LYS A 288 34.88 -20.10 18.72
C LYS A 288 34.16 -19.15 19.68
N GLU A 289 34.46 -19.23 20.98
CA GLU A 289 33.89 -18.35 22.00
C GLU A 289 34.46 -16.93 21.92
N MET A 290 35.77 -16.78 21.76
CA MET A 290 36.42 -15.45 21.68
C MET A 290 36.21 -14.76 20.34
N PHE A 291 36.12 -15.53 19.25
CA PHE A 291 35.98 -15.03 17.89
C PHE A 291 34.68 -15.54 17.28
N VAL A 292 33.56 -15.18 17.90
CA VAL A 292 32.25 -15.39 17.28
C VAL A 292 32.22 -14.59 15.98
N PRO A 293 32.06 -15.23 14.81
CA PRO A 293 31.99 -14.50 13.55
C PRO A 293 30.79 -13.55 13.61
N SER A 294 31.05 -12.26 13.39
CA SER A 294 29.99 -11.27 13.28
C SER A 294 29.09 -11.65 12.10
N VAL A 295 27.85 -12.02 12.42
CA VAL A 295 26.92 -12.46 11.38
C VAL A 295 26.29 -11.23 10.76
N ASP A 296 26.78 -10.88 9.58
CA ASP A 296 26.21 -9.84 8.74
C ASP A 296 24.71 -10.11 8.49
N GLU A 297 23.85 -9.15 8.84
CA GLU A 297 22.39 -9.26 8.73
C GLU A 297 21.95 -9.55 7.29
N TYR A 298 22.69 -9.01 6.31
CA TYR A 298 22.44 -9.26 4.89
C TYR A 298 22.64 -10.73 4.52
N LYS A 299 23.71 -11.36 5.02
CA LYS A 299 23.96 -12.79 4.78
C LYS A 299 22.95 -13.69 5.49
N ARG A 300 22.39 -13.27 6.64
CA ARG A 300 21.27 -14.00 7.28
C ARG A 300 20.03 -13.99 6.38
N GLN A 301 19.68 -12.83 5.84
CA GLN A 301 18.54 -12.70 4.93
C GLN A 301 18.76 -13.50 3.64
N GLU A 302 19.98 -13.48 3.08
CA GLU A 302 20.33 -14.28 1.91
C GLU A 302 20.22 -15.79 2.21
N MET A 303 20.70 -16.25 3.37
CA MET A 303 20.57 -17.64 3.79
C MET A 303 19.12 -18.07 4.02
N ILE A 304 18.26 -17.20 4.56
CA ILE A 304 16.83 -17.45 4.69
C ILE A 304 16.19 -17.59 3.31
N LEU A 305 16.51 -16.67 2.38
CA LEU A 305 16.02 -16.75 1.00
C LEU A 305 16.51 -18.02 0.28
N ILE A 306 17.74 -18.47 0.54
CA ILE A 306 18.26 -19.74 0.00
C ILE A 306 17.51 -20.93 0.60
N GLN A 307 17.28 -20.93 1.92
CA GLN A 307 16.50 -21.99 2.58
C GLN A 307 15.05 -22.03 2.07
N GLU A 308 14.41 -20.88 1.85
CA GLU A 308 13.08 -20.79 1.24
C GLU A 308 13.06 -21.33 -0.20
N LYS A 309 14.09 -20.98 -1.00
CA LYS A 309 14.26 -21.54 -2.36
C LYS A 309 14.49 -23.06 -2.35
N LEU A 310 15.16 -23.60 -1.33
CA LEU A 310 15.38 -25.04 -1.18
C LEU A 310 14.13 -25.79 -0.69
N LYS A 311 13.26 -25.15 0.10
CA LYS A 311 11.97 -25.73 0.54
C LYS A 311 11.00 -25.91 -0.62
N HIS A 312 11.08 -25.08 -1.65
CA HIS A 312 10.30 -25.18 -2.87
C HIS A 312 11.23 -25.35 -4.08
N PRO A 313 11.81 -26.55 -4.28
CA PRO A 313 12.67 -26.78 -5.42
C PRO A 313 11.82 -26.67 -6.68
N VAL A 314 11.94 -25.53 -7.38
CA VAL A 314 11.45 -25.39 -8.74
C VAL A 314 12.22 -26.41 -9.56
N ARG A 315 11.56 -27.50 -9.96
CA ARG A 315 12.10 -28.47 -10.91
C ARG A 315 12.31 -27.76 -12.24
N LEU A 316 13.44 -27.08 -12.40
CA LEU A 316 13.95 -26.75 -13.71
C LEU A 316 14.20 -28.09 -14.39
N LYS A 317 13.47 -28.35 -15.48
CA LYS A 317 13.79 -29.42 -16.42
C LYS A 317 15.15 -29.09 -17.02
N ILE A 318 16.21 -29.50 -16.34
CA ILE A 318 17.57 -29.47 -16.84
C ILE A 318 17.64 -30.63 -17.82
N MET A 319 17.67 -30.31 -19.11
CA MET A 319 18.10 -31.25 -20.14
C MET A 319 19.47 -31.77 -19.75
N GLU A 320 19.55 -33.08 -19.52
CA GLU A 320 20.81 -33.80 -19.41
C GLU A 320 21.63 -33.54 -20.67
N ASN A 321 22.75 -32.86 -20.51
CA ASN A 321 23.93 -33.17 -21.30
C ASN A 321 25.11 -33.24 -20.35
N ARG A 322 25.56 -34.48 -20.16
CA ARG A 322 26.75 -34.88 -19.45
C ARG A 322 27.97 -34.24 -20.10
N SER A 323 28.87 -33.69 -19.30
CA SER A 323 30.28 -34.08 -19.33
C SER A 323 30.97 -33.59 -18.07
N ALA A 324 31.57 -34.55 -17.37
CA ALA A 324 32.49 -34.33 -16.28
C ALA A 324 33.82 -33.74 -16.79
N SER A 325 34.62 -33.31 -15.81
CA SER A 325 35.97 -32.74 -15.87
C SER A 325 36.10 -31.39 -16.56
N ASP A 326 36.41 -30.35 -15.78
CA ASP A 326 37.63 -29.60 -16.09
C ASP A 326 38.07 -28.74 -14.90
N GLU A 327 39.34 -28.90 -14.59
CA GLU A 327 40.12 -28.11 -13.64
C GLU A 327 40.06 -26.62 -14.01
N GLU A 328 40.09 -25.77 -12.98
CA GLU A 328 40.15 -24.32 -13.09
C GLU A 328 41.41 -23.86 -13.86
N LYS A 329 41.29 -23.70 -15.18
CA LYS A 329 42.29 -22.95 -15.97
C LYS A 329 42.01 -21.45 -15.85
N PRO A 330 43.00 -20.62 -15.50
CA PRO A 330 42.83 -19.17 -15.46
C PRO A 330 42.55 -18.64 -16.87
N LYS A 331 41.43 -17.94 -17.02
CA LYS A 331 40.98 -17.37 -18.31
C LYS A 331 42.03 -16.39 -18.84
N LYS A 332 42.65 -16.74 -19.98
CA LYS A 332 43.58 -15.88 -20.71
C LYS A 332 42.83 -14.64 -21.20
N LYS A 333 43.21 -13.45 -20.69
CA LYS A 333 42.65 -12.17 -21.14
C LYS A 333 43.17 -11.86 -22.54
N TRP A 334 42.30 -11.83 -23.53
CA TRP A 334 42.63 -11.38 -24.88
C TRP A 334 42.90 -9.87 -24.85
N LYS A 335 43.93 -9.41 -25.58
CA LYS A 335 44.19 -7.96 -25.73
C LYS A 335 42.99 -7.34 -26.45
N LYS A 336 42.47 -6.23 -25.92
CA LYS A 336 41.35 -5.50 -26.56
C LYS A 336 41.79 -5.08 -27.97
N ASN A 337 40.89 -5.25 -28.93
CA ASN A 337 41.14 -4.89 -30.33
C ASN A 337 40.95 -3.36 -30.49
N ASN A 338 42.03 -2.64 -30.82
CA ASN A 338 42.04 -1.16 -30.89
C ASN A 338 41.23 -0.58 -32.06
N LEU A 339 40.73 -1.43 -32.97
CA LEU A 339 39.94 -1.03 -34.13
C LEU A 339 38.43 -0.93 -33.84
N ILE A 340 37.99 -1.33 -32.65
CA ILE A 340 36.58 -1.22 -32.24
C ILE A 340 36.48 -0.06 -31.25
N PRO A 341 35.73 1.02 -31.56
CA PRO A 341 35.52 2.10 -30.61
C PRO A 341 34.88 1.54 -29.34
N GLU A 342 35.44 1.90 -28.17
CA GLU A 342 34.96 1.37 -26.90
C GLU A 342 33.47 1.72 -26.73
N PRO A 343 32.63 0.76 -26.31
CA PRO A 343 31.21 1.01 -26.14
C PRO A 343 31.00 2.15 -25.13
N PRO A 344 30.03 3.04 -25.37
CA PRO A 344 29.81 4.19 -24.49
C PRO A 344 29.61 3.71 -23.05
N PRO A 345 30.18 4.41 -22.05
CA PRO A 345 30.12 3.98 -20.66
C PRO A 345 28.65 3.82 -20.25
N LYS A 346 28.32 2.64 -19.70
CA LYS A 346 26.98 2.38 -19.17
C LYS A 346 26.70 3.42 -18.10
N ARG A 347 25.66 4.23 -18.28
CA ARG A 347 25.20 5.19 -17.27
C ARG A 347 24.83 4.39 -16.03
N GLU A 348 25.63 4.50 -14.98
CA GLU A 348 25.30 3.95 -13.68
C GLU A 348 23.97 4.60 -13.24
N GLY A 349 22.95 3.76 -13.04
CA GLY A 349 21.64 4.24 -12.61
C GLY A 349 21.78 4.90 -11.25
N LYS A 350 21.65 6.23 -11.21
CA LYS A 350 21.59 6.97 -9.95
C LYS A 350 20.33 6.47 -9.23
N ILE A 351 20.53 5.71 -8.15
CA ILE A 351 19.43 5.18 -7.34
C ILE A 351 18.72 6.38 -6.73
N PHE A 352 17.57 6.69 -7.30
CA PHE A 352 16.76 7.83 -6.89
C PHE A 352 15.76 7.33 -5.84
N ASP A 353 16.06 7.59 -4.57
CA ASP A 353 15.16 7.26 -3.48
C ASP A 353 13.99 8.26 -3.44
N TYR A 354 12.95 7.91 -4.19
CA TYR A 354 11.71 8.67 -4.35
C TYR A 354 11.03 8.95 -2.99
N LEU A 355 11.26 8.09 -1.99
CA LEU A 355 10.71 8.27 -0.65
C LEU A 355 11.54 9.28 0.15
N ALA A 356 12.86 9.27 0.03
CA ALA A 356 13.71 10.27 0.65
C ALA A 356 13.44 11.68 0.10
N GLU A 357 13.24 11.81 -1.22
CA GLU A 357 12.85 13.08 -1.83
C GLU A 357 11.45 13.52 -1.39
N LYS A 358 10.45 12.61 -1.39
CA LYS A 358 9.11 12.92 -0.86
C LYS A 358 9.13 13.28 0.63
N ARG A 359 10.04 12.75 1.43
CA ARG A 359 10.22 13.15 2.85
C ARG A 359 10.85 14.53 2.95
N LYS A 360 11.80 14.91 2.08
CA LYS A 360 12.34 16.28 2.02
C LYS A 360 11.29 17.30 1.57
N GLU A 361 10.48 16.96 0.56
CA GLU A 361 9.35 17.80 0.15
C GLU A 361 8.33 18.01 1.28
N ARG A 362 8.07 16.96 2.07
CA ARG A 362 7.21 17.06 3.25
C ARG A 362 7.87 17.86 4.38
N GLY A 363 9.15 17.65 4.67
CA GLY A 363 9.90 18.38 5.69
C GLY A 363 9.93 19.89 5.43
N ASN A 364 10.09 20.31 4.16
CA ASN A 364 10.07 21.72 3.77
C ASN A 364 8.67 22.35 3.69
N SER A 365 7.58 21.58 3.87
CA SER A 365 6.20 22.10 3.88
C SER A 365 5.56 22.13 5.26
N VAL A 366 6.30 21.74 6.32
CA VAL A 366 5.91 21.95 7.72
C VAL A 366 6.45 23.29 8.27
N GLU A 367 6.98 24.17 7.41
CA GLU A 367 6.84 25.59 7.72
C GLU A 367 5.35 25.90 7.62
N ILE A 368 4.67 25.79 8.77
CA ILE A 368 3.37 26.36 9.03
C ILE A 368 3.52 27.84 8.70
N HIS A 369 3.32 28.18 7.43
CA HIS A 369 3.00 29.54 7.04
C HIS A 369 1.61 29.75 7.63
N SER A 370 1.56 30.09 8.92
CA SER A 370 0.46 30.83 9.49
C SER A 370 0.41 32.09 8.64
N ARG A 371 -0.40 32.05 7.58
CA ARG A 371 -0.74 33.25 6.84
C ARG A 371 -1.49 34.06 7.88
N HIS A 372 -0.80 34.96 8.55
CA HIS A 372 -1.42 35.83 9.51
C HIS A 372 -2.46 36.66 8.73
N ILE A 373 -3.72 36.27 8.81
CA ILE A 373 -4.80 36.90 8.07
C ILE A 373 -5.15 38.18 8.82
N ASN A 374 -4.43 39.26 8.49
CA ASN A 374 -4.69 40.61 9.02
C ASN A 374 -6.00 41.15 8.45
N TRP A 375 -7.10 40.92 9.16
CA TRP A 375 -8.42 41.48 8.83
C TRP A 375 -8.53 42.96 9.24
N GLU A 376 -7.81 43.39 10.28
CA GLU A 376 -7.77 44.77 10.80
C GLU A 376 -7.33 45.79 9.76
N ASN A 377 -6.42 45.40 8.85
CA ASN A 377 -5.95 46.27 7.77
C ASN A 377 -7.08 46.69 6.82
N ILE A 378 -8.10 45.86 6.65
CA ILE A 378 -9.25 46.16 5.78
C ILE A 378 -10.20 47.15 6.48
N LEU A 379 -10.25 47.11 7.81
CA LEU A 379 -11.06 48.02 8.62
C LEU A 379 -10.48 49.44 8.57
N ASN A 380 -9.16 49.56 8.65
CA ASN A 380 -8.44 50.85 8.71
C ASN A 380 -8.19 51.49 7.34
N ASP A 381 -8.43 50.80 6.22
CA ASP A 381 -8.17 51.32 4.89
C ASP A 381 -9.25 52.34 4.46
N SER A 382 -8.97 53.64 4.57
CA SER A 382 -9.91 54.71 4.20
C SER A 382 -10.20 54.80 2.69
N SER A 383 -9.44 54.09 1.84
CA SER A 383 -9.55 54.19 0.37
C SER A 383 -10.72 53.40 -0.21
N ILE A 384 -11.18 52.35 0.48
CA ILE A 384 -12.18 51.41 -0.04
C ILE A 384 -13.60 51.85 0.34
N ASP A 385 -14.53 51.74 -0.59
CA ASP A 385 -15.97 51.95 -0.34
C ASP A 385 -16.52 51.01 0.74
N ASN A 386 -17.45 51.48 1.57
CA ASN A 386 -17.99 50.73 2.70
C ASN A 386 -18.66 49.41 2.26
N SER A 387 -19.34 49.41 1.12
CA SER A 387 -19.96 48.20 0.55
C SER A 387 -18.91 47.14 0.18
N GLU A 388 -17.78 47.58 -0.38
CA GLU A 388 -16.67 46.69 -0.74
C GLU A 388 -15.89 46.22 0.48
N LYS A 389 -15.70 47.08 1.49
CA LYS A 389 -15.11 46.72 2.79
C LYS A 389 -15.87 45.60 3.45
N ILE A 390 -17.19 45.71 3.53
CA ILE A 390 -18.06 44.68 4.11
C ILE A 390 -17.93 43.36 3.35
N LYS A 391 -17.89 43.40 2.00
CA LYS A 391 -17.69 42.19 1.19
C LYS A 391 -16.31 41.55 1.44
N LYS A 392 -15.24 42.34 1.55
CA LYS A 392 -13.89 41.85 1.84
C LYS A 392 -13.79 41.28 3.25
N LEU A 393 -14.36 41.96 4.25
CA LEU A 393 -14.43 41.49 5.64
C LEU A 393 -15.22 40.18 5.75
N LYS A 394 -16.38 40.05 5.08
CA LYS A 394 -17.17 38.80 5.07
C LYS A 394 -16.35 37.63 4.53
N LYS A 395 -15.62 37.83 3.43
CA LYS A 395 -14.75 36.80 2.85
C LYS A 395 -13.62 36.42 3.80
N LYS A 396 -12.98 37.40 4.46
CA LYS A 396 -11.88 37.16 5.40
C LYS A 396 -12.35 36.46 6.67
N ALA A 397 -13.48 36.88 7.25
CA ALA A 397 -14.09 36.22 8.40
C ALA A 397 -14.44 34.75 8.10
N HIS A 398 -14.96 34.48 6.90
CA HIS A 398 -15.24 33.11 6.45
C HIS A 398 -13.97 32.27 6.28
N LEU A 399 -12.89 32.86 5.74
CA LEU A 399 -11.61 32.15 5.62
C LEU A 399 -11.02 31.79 6.98
N LEU A 400 -11.05 32.72 7.94
CA LEU A 400 -10.62 32.48 9.33
C LEU A 400 -11.40 31.32 9.96
N GLU A 401 -12.72 31.26 9.73
CA GLU A 401 -13.59 30.19 10.25
C GLU A 401 -13.30 28.83 9.59
N VAL A 402 -13.08 28.79 8.28
CA VAL A 402 -12.70 27.55 7.57
C VAL A 402 -11.34 27.03 8.06
N GLU A 403 -10.39 27.93 8.30
CA GLU A 403 -9.06 27.57 8.78
C GLU A 403 -9.08 27.10 10.24
N ALA A 404 -9.83 27.77 11.12
CA ALA A 404 -10.10 27.31 12.48
C ALA A 404 -10.72 25.91 12.52
N ASN A 405 -11.78 25.67 11.74
CA ASN A 405 -12.42 24.35 11.66
C ASN A 405 -11.46 23.24 11.21
N ARG A 406 -10.49 23.58 10.34
CA ARG A 406 -9.45 22.65 9.92
C ARG A 406 -8.51 22.31 11.07
N PHE A 407 -8.13 23.30 11.89
CA PHE A 407 -7.33 23.07 13.10
C PHE A 407 -8.08 22.26 14.15
N GLU A 408 -9.35 22.55 14.42
CA GLU A 408 -10.21 21.75 15.30
C GLU A 408 -10.32 20.28 14.85
N HIS A 409 -10.52 20.05 13.55
CA HIS A 409 -10.59 18.70 13.01
C HIS A 409 -9.25 17.95 13.21
N ASN A 410 -8.13 18.64 13.02
CA ASN A 410 -6.80 18.06 13.27
C ASN A 410 -6.56 17.76 14.76
N LEU A 411 -7.09 18.59 15.67
CA LEU A 411 -7.01 18.38 17.12
C LEU A 411 -7.77 17.14 17.58
N LYS A 412 -8.95 16.87 17.03
CA LYS A 412 -9.77 15.67 17.37
C LYS A 412 -9.03 14.34 17.16
N SER A 413 -7.98 14.34 16.33
CA SER A 413 -7.18 13.14 16.01
C SER A 413 -5.90 12.99 16.84
N LYS A 414 -5.54 13.98 17.68
CA LYS A 414 -4.28 14.02 18.44
C LYS A 414 -4.56 13.94 19.95
N ASN A 415 -3.66 13.30 20.69
CA ASN A 415 -3.73 13.26 22.16
C ASN A 415 -3.58 14.68 22.75
N SER A 416 -4.46 15.05 23.67
CA SER A 416 -4.53 16.37 24.30
C SER A 416 -3.27 16.74 25.11
N THR A 417 -2.45 15.76 25.46
CA THR A 417 -1.21 15.93 26.23
C THR A 417 0.02 16.26 25.37
N ASN A 418 -0.10 16.21 24.04
CA ASN A 418 1.01 16.51 23.14
C ASN A 418 1.22 18.03 23.04
N HIS A 419 2.45 18.51 23.24
CA HIS A 419 2.80 19.94 23.13
C HIS A 419 2.35 20.56 21.79
N ASN A 420 2.49 19.82 20.69
CA ASN A 420 2.02 20.26 19.38
C ASN A 420 0.49 20.33 19.27
N ALA A 421 -0.25 19.52 20.04
CA ALA A 421 -1.70 19.64 20.12
C ALA A 421 -2.11 20.89 20.90
N LEU A 422 -1.39 21.25 21.97
CA LEU A 422 -1.66 22.49 22.71
C LEU A 422 -1.41 23.74 21.87
N ILE A 423 -0.33 23.77 21.07
CA ILE A 423 -0.06 24.89 20.14
C ILE A 423 -1.18 25.02 19.11
N LEU A 424 -1.59 23.91 18.48
CA LEU A 424 -2.66 23.91 17.49
C LEU A 424 -4.01 24.32 18.09
N ALA A 425 -4.27 23.96 19.36
CA ALA A 425 -5.47 24.39 20.08
C ALA A 425 -5.50 25.91 20.27
N HIS A 426 -4.38 26.47 20.74
CA HIS A 426 -4.23 27.91 20.90
C HIS A 426 -4.37 28.67 19.56
N GLU A 427 -3.78 28.15 18.48
CA GLU A 427 -3.94 28.74 17.14
C GLU A 427 -5.39 28.68 16.64
N SER A 428 -6.08 27.55 16.87
CA SER A 428 -7.49 27.40 16.56
C SER A 428 -8.35 28.43 17.30
N ASP A 429 -8.15 28.56 18.61
CA ASP A 429 -8.88 29.51 19.45
C ASP A 429 -8.64 30.96 19.00
N SER A 430 -7.40 31.33 18.66
CA SER A 430 -7.06 32.66 18.14
C SER A 430 -7.81 32.96 16.83
N LEU A 431 -7.85 32.02 15.89
CA LEU A 431 -8.54 32.20 14.61
C LEU A 431 -10.06 32.30 14.76
N ILE A 432 -10.64 31.57 15.72
CA ILE A 432 -12.06 31.67 16.06
C ILE A 432 -12.37 33.06 16.61
N LEU A 433 -11.56 33.53 17.57
CA LEU A 433 -11.72 34.87 18.15
C LEU A 433 -11.60 35.95 17.08
N ASP A 434 -10.64 35.84 16.16
CA ASP A 434 -10.48 36.80 15.05
C ASP A 434 -11.63 36.74 14.06
N SER A 435 -12.17 35.55 13.77
CA SER A 435 -13.38 35.41 12.94
C SER A 435 -14.58 36.10 13.59
N ILE A 436 -14.76 35.93 14.91
CA ILE A 436 -15.83 36.57 15.68
C ILE A 436 -15.66 38.10 15.66
N LYS A 437 -14.45 38.61 15.95
CA LYS A 437 -14.15 40.06 15.89
C LYS A 437 -14.44 40.64 14.51
N ALA A 438 -14.02 39.96 13.44
CA ALA A 438 -14.30 40.39 12.07
C ALA A 438 -15.81 40.39 11.76
N LYS A 439 -16.58 39.40 12.26
CA LYS A 439 -18.04 39.34 12.13
C LYS A 439 -18.73 40.46 12.90
N LEU A 440 -18.26 40.79 14.10
CA LEU A 440 -18.77 41.92 14.89
C LEU A 440 -18.48 43.26 14.21
N ALA A 441 -17.27 43.46 13.67
CA ALA A 441 -16.93 44.66 12.91
C ALA A 441 -17.83 44.86 11.68
N ILE A 442 -18.24 43.76 11.01
CA ILE A 442 -19.23 43.82 9.93
C ILE A 442 -20.58 44.34 10.45
N LEU A 443 -21.03 43.91 11.62
CA LEU A 443 -22.30 44.36 12.20
C LEU A 443 -22.23 45.83 12.61
N GLU A 444 -21.14 46.25 13.24
CA GLU A 444 -20.92 47.66 13.62
C GLU A 444 -20.88 48.57 12.39
N SER A 445 -20.31 48.12 11.27
CA SER A 445 -20.28 48.89 10.01
C SER A 445 -21.61 48.95 9.24
N ASN A 446 -22.63 48.18 9.66
CA ASN A 446 -23.97 48.20 9.05
C ASN A 446 -24.98 49.04 9.83
N ILE A 447 -24.59 49.55 11.01
CA ILE A 447 -25.34 50.53 11.80
C ILE A 447 -24.85 51.91 11.40
#